data_AF-A0A0E4BVT0-F1
#
_entry.id   AF-A0A0E4BVT0-F1
#
_cell.length_a   1.000
_cell.length_b   1.000
_cell.length_c   1.000
_cell.angle_alpha   90.00
_cell.angle_beta   90.00
_cell.angle_gamma   90.00
#
_symmetry.space_group_name_H-M   'P 1'
#
loop_
_entity.id
_entity.type
_entity.pdbx_description
1 polymer ?
#
loop_
_entity_poly.entity_id
_entity_poly.type
_entity_poly.pdbx_seq_one_letter_code
_entity_poly.pdbx_strand_id
1 'polypeptide(L)' 'MERKRNPGPLSVLQVGRSVLSGTAAALAEDPQVQKAYLGVG' A
#
# COMPACT_ATOMS: atom_id res chain seq x y z
N MET A 1 -7.26 -24.65 10.84
CA MET A 1 -7.38 -24.00 9.52
C MET A 1 -7.43 -22.50 9.77
N GLU A 2 -6.33 -21.79 9.57
CA GLU A 2 -6.24 -20.34 9.83
C GLU A 2 -6.97 -19.60 8.70
N ARG A 3 -8.07 -18.91 9.00
CA ARG A 3 -8.68 -17.98 8.05
C ARG A 3 -7.75 -16.78 7.94
N LYS A 4 -6.92 -16.71 6.90
CA LYS A 4 -6.17 -15.49 6.56
C LYS A 4 -7.19 -14.36 6.44
N ARG A 5 -7.20 -13.47 7.42
CA ARG A 5 -8.03 -12.27 7.41
C ARG A 5 -7.64 -11.48 6.16
N ASN A 6 -8.57 -11.24 5.25
CA ASN A 6 -8.31 -10.33 4.15
C ASN A 6 -8.34 -8.91 4.74
N PRO A 7 -7.20 -8.21 4.88
CA PRO A 7 -7.25 -6.84 5.35
C PRO A 7 -8.08 -6.02 4.35
N GLY A 8 -8.83 -5.05 4.87
CA GLY A 8 -9.45 -4.03 4.02
C GLY A 8 -8.39 -3.27 3.21
N PRO A 9 -8.81 -2.32 2.34
CA PRO A 9 -7.87 -1.52 1.58
C PRO A 9 -6.84 -0.86 2.49
N LEU A 10 -5.58 -0.90 2.08
CA LEU A 10 -4.48 -0.22 2.74
C LEU A 10 -4.40 1.21 2.23
N SER A 11 -3.76 2.08 3.01
CA SER A 11 -3.55 3.49 2.66
C SER A 11 -2.09 3.89 2.81
N VAL A 12 -1.62 4.73 1.89
CA VAL A 12 -0.34 5.45 2.00
C VAL A 12 -0.62 6.83 2.56
N LEU A 13 0.08 7.19 3.63
CA LEU A 13 -0.08 8.48 4.31
C LEU A 13 1.11 9.39 4.02
N GLN A 14 0.82 10.63 3.63
CA GLN A 14 1.82 11.70 3.50
C GLN A 14 1.37 12.90 4.33
N VAL A 15 2.22 13.32 5.28
CA VAL A 15 1.94 14.43 6.22
C VAL A 15 0.57 14.26 6.91
N GLY A 16 0.28 13.03 7.36
CA GLY A 16 -0.97 12.69 8.06
C GLY A 16 -2.22 12.62 7.17
N ARG A 17 -2.10 12.69 5.84
CA ARG A 17 -3.22 12.58 4.90
C ARG A 17 -3.08 11.34 4.01
N SER A 18 -4.18 10.64 3.77
CA SER A 18 -4.20 9.54 2.79
C SER A 18 -4.05 10.11 1.39
N VAL A 19 -3.02 9.65 0.68
CA VAL A 19 -2.74 10.08 -0.70
C VAL A 19 -3.02 8.97 -1.72
N LEU A 20 -2.97 7.71 -1.30
CA LEU A 20 -3.40 6.55 -2.08
C LEU A 20 -4.06 5.51 -1.17
N SER A 21 -5.02 4.78 -1.71
CA SER A 21 -5.64 3.62 -1.06
C SER A 21 -5.86 2.50 -2.05
N GLY A 22 -5.63 1.25 -1.65
CA GLY A 22 -5.74 0.11 -2.55
C GLY A 22 -5.43 -1.22 -1.87
N THR A 23 -5.45 -2.31 -2.64
CA THR A 23 -4.97 -3.60 -2.14
C THR A 23 -3.45 -3.57 -1.94
N ALA A 24 -2.93 -4.48 -1.12
CA ALA A 24 -1.49 -4.60 -0.92
C ALA A 24 -0.74 -4.82 -2.25
N ALA A 25 -1.27 -5.68 -3.12
CA ALA A 25 -0.67 -5.96 -4.43
C ALA A 25 -0.64 -4.72 -5.32
N ALA A 26 -1.75 -4.00 -5.43
CA ALA A 26 -1.83 -2.80 -6.26
C ALA A 26 -0.87 -1.71 -5.78
N LEU A 27 -0.75 -1.49 -4.46
CA LEU A 27 0.18 -0.51 -3.90
C LEU A 27 1.64 -0.94 -4.02
N ALA A 28 1.94 -2.24 -3.96
CA ALA A 28 3.30 -2.75 -4.13
C ALA A 28 3.81 -2.59 -5.56
N GLU A 29 2.92 -2.60 -6.55
CA GLU A 29 3.24 -2.43 -7.98
C GLU A 29 3.19 -0.97 -8.45
N ASP A 30 2.67 -0.05 -7.63
CA ASP A 30 2.57 1.37 -7.99
C ASP A 30 3.97 2.02 -8.04
N PRO A 31 4.43 2.56 -9.19
CA PRO A 31 5.76 3.14 -9.32
C PRO A 31 6.02 4.35 -8.42
N GLN A 32 4.98 5.14 -8.10
CA GLN A 32 5.11 6.26 -7.17
C GLN A 32 5.30 5.74 -5.74
N VAL A 33 4.56 4.71 -5.35
CA VAL A 33 4.72 4.07 -4.03
C VAL A 33 6.09 3.42 -3.90
N GLN A 34 6.54 2.69 -4.92
CA GLN A 34 7.84 2.03 -4.94
C GLN A 34 8.99 3.04 -4.74
N LYS A 35 9.01 4.10 -5.55
CA LYS A 35 10.06 5.12 -5.51
C LYS A 35 10.05 5.92 -4.21
N ALA A 36 8.88 6.30 -3.71
CA ALA A 36 8.77 7.21 -2.56
C ALA A 36 8.82 6.50 -1.20
N TYR A 37 8.41 5.23 -1.12
CA TYR A 37 8.16 4.56 0.16
C TYR A 37 8.80 3.17 0.29
N LEU A 38 8.97 2.41 -0.80
CA LEU A 38 9.47 1.03 -0.72
C LEU A 38 10.94 0.89 -1.09
N GLY A 39 11.53 1.88 -1.75
CA GLY A 39 12.95 1.89 -2.12
C GLY A 39 13.32 0.84 -3.17
N VAL A 40 12.34 0.35 -3.93
CA VAL A 40 12.57 -0.55 -5.07
C VAL A 40 12.70 0.29 -6.34
N GLY A 41 13.86 0.17 -6.99
CA GLY A 41 14.23 0.85 -8.23
C GLY A 41 15.43 0.15 -8.86
#